data_AF-A0A929WB35-F1
#
_entry.id   AF-A0A929WB35-F1
#
_cell.length_a   1.000
_cell.length_b   1.000
_cell.length_c   1.000
_cell.angle_alpha   90.00
_cell.angle_beta   90.00
_cell.angle_gamma   90.00
#
_symmetry.space_group_name_H-M   'P 1'
#
loop_
_entity.id
_entity.type
_entity.pdbx_description
1 polymer ?
#
loop_
_entity_poly.entity_id
_entity_poly.type
_entity_poly.pdbx_seq_one_letter_code
_entity_poly.pdbx_strand_id
1 'polypeptide(L)'
;MSKHNSQEEHCAFCGRPASQVDMLIHGTDACICSDCAERAKEIVDTSLRSARAQSVEADFGELPKPKDIKAYLDQYIIGQDDAKKFLSVAVYNHYKRLLSQQDEAADDNVEIEKSNIVMVGSTGTGKTLLARTIAKLLKVPFTIVDATVFTQAGYVGEDVESILSRLLQVADYDVARAERGIVFIDEIDKIARKGDNPSITRDVSGEGVQQSMLKLLEGSIVNVPPKGGRKHPDQDYIQVDTHNILFICGGAFDGIEKKIAQRLNTHTVGYDSVQNKQKIDTSDL
;
A
#
# COMPACT_ATOMS: atom_id res chain seq x y z
N MET A 1 -13.58 -55.97 -45.31
CA MET A 1 -13.88 -55.75 -43.87
C MET A 1 -12.58 -55.34 -43.18
N SER A 2 -12.25 -54.05 -43.21
CA SER A 2 -11.08 -53.54 -42.48
C SER A 2 -11.52 -53.17 -41.07
N LYS A 3 -10.97 -53.87 -40.07
CA LYS A 3 -11.09 -53.51 -38.66
C LYS A 3 -10.29 -52.22 -38.46
N HIS A 4 -10.95 -51.06 -38.45
CA HIS A 4 -10.39 -49.89 -37.78
C HIS A 4 -10.47 -50.17 -36.28
N ASN A 5 -9.34 -50.54 -35.70
CA ASN A 5 -9.15 -50.52 -34.27
C ASN A 5 -8.95 -49.06 -33.88
N SER A 6 -10.04 -48.30 -33.80
CA SER A 6 -10.05 -46.95 -33.25
C SER A 6 -9.80 -47.12 -31.76
N GLN A 7 -8.54 -47.07 -31.33
CA GLN A 7 -8.24 -46.88 -29.92
C GLN A 7 -8.87 -45.55 -29.53
N GLU A 8 -9.98 -45.62 -28.82
CA GLU A 8 -10.66 -44.45 -28.30
C GLU A 8 -9.63 -43.67 -27.48
N GLU A 9 -9.46 -42.37 -27.75
CA GLU A 9 -8.48 -41.56 -27.05
C GLU A 9 -9.03 -41.23 -25.67
N HIS A 10 -8.22 -41.38 -24.63
CA HIS A 10 -8.64 -41.21 -23.24
C HIS A 10 -7.84 -40.11 -22.56
N CYS A 11 -8.45 -39.43 -21.59
CA CYS A 11 -7.73 -38.53 -20.71
C CYS A 11 -6.77 -39.35 -19.81
N ALA A 12 -5.49 -38.99 -19.81
CA ALA A 12 -4.46 -39.64 -19.01
C ALA A 12 -4.61 -39.45 -17.49
N PHE A 13 -5.43 -38.48 -17.05
CA PHE A 13 -5.63 -38.15 -15.64
C PHE A 13 -6.87 -38.86 -15.05
N CYS A 14 -8.02 -38.80 -15.72
CA CYS A 14 -9.27 -39.39 -15.21
C CYS A 14 -9.69 -40.69 -15.92
N GLY A 15 -9.02 -41.07 -17.01
CA GLY A 15 -9.31 -42.28 -17.78
C GLY A 15 -10.61 -42.23 -18.60
N ARG A 16 -11.33 -41.10 -18.64
CA ARG A 16 -12.55 -40.98 -19.45
C ARG A 16 -12.22 -40.92 -20.94
N PRO A 17 -13.00 -41.58 -21.81
CA PRO A 17 -12.83 -41.49 -23.26
C PRO A 17 -13.24 -40.11 -23.79
N ALA A 18 -12.73 -39.74 -24.98
CA ALA A 18 -13.04 -38.50 -25.67
C ALA A 18 -14.56 -38.26 -25.87
N SER A 19 -15.37 -39.32 -25.90
CA SER A 19 -16.83 -39.28 -26.03
C SER A 19 -17.56 -38.79 -24.76
N GLN A 20 -16.90 -38.81 -23.59
CA GLN A 20 -17.48 -38.47 -22.29
C GLN A 20 -16.96 -37.17 -21.70
N VAL A 21 -16.19 -36.39 -22.47
CA VAL A 21 -15.61 -35.11 -22.03
C VAL A 21 -15.85 -34.06 -23.10
N ASP A 22 -16.14 -32.82 -22.68
CA ASP A 22 -16.48 -31.73 -23.61
C ASP A 22 -15.32 -31.35 -24.52
N MET A 23 -14.09 -31.41 -24.00
CA MET A 23 -12.88 -31.10 -24.74
C MET A 23 -11.70 -31.96 -24.27
N LEU A 24 -10.98 -32.52 -25.23
CA LEU A 24 -9.73 -33.24 -25.02
C LEU A 24 -8.57 -32.43 -25.62
N ILE A 25 -7.58 -32.11 -24.79
CA ILE A 25 -6.38 -31.36 -25.15
C ILE A 25 -5.26 -32.37 -25.43
N HIS A 26 -4.68 -32.31 -26.63
CA HIS A 26 -3.62 -33.22 -27.06
C HIS A 26 -2.23 -32.64 -26.75
N GLY A 27 -1.45 -33.35 -25.94
CA GLY A 27 -0.02 -33.11 -25.77
C GLY A 27 0.82 -34.00 -26.69
N THR A 28 2.15 -33.90 -26.59
CA THR A 28 3.07 -34.72 -27.41
C THR A 28 2.95 -36.22 -27.13
N ASP A 29 2.73 -36.59 -25.87
CA ASP A 29 2.75 -37.99 -25.42
C ASP A 29 1.49 -38.42 -24.65
N ALA A 30 0.57 -37.49 -24.36
CA ALA A 30 -0.62 -37.75 -23.56
C ALA A 30 -1.73 -36.72 -23.83
N CYS A 31 -2.97 -37.09 -23.53
CA CYS A 31 -4.14 -36.21 -23.64
C CYS A 31 -4.72 -35.87 -22.26
N ILE A 32 -5.18 -34.63 -22.05
CA ILE A 32 -5.84 -34.19 -20.81
C ILE A 32 -7.19 -33.55 -21.14
N CYS A 33 -8.25 -33.87 -20.39
CA CYS A 33 -9.55 -33.22 -20.60
C CYS A 33 -9.61 -31.86 -19.88
N SER A 34 -10.52 -30.99 -20.31
CA SER A 34 -10.77 -29.68 -19.71
C SER A 34 -10.92 -29.75 -18.18
N ASP A 35 -11.77 -30.64 -17.66
CA ASP A 35 -12.03 -30.79 -16.23
C ASP A 35 -10.76 -31.13 -15.44
N CYS A 36 -9.90 -31.99 -16.00
CA CYS A 36 -8.65 -32.37 -15.34
C CYS A 36 -7.61 -31.26 -15.43
N ALA A 37 -7.59 -30.49 -16.51
CA ALA A 37 -6.72 -29.31 -16.62
C ALA A 37 -7.11 -28.22 -15.62
N GLU A 38 -8.41 -27.97 -15.43
CA GLU A 38 -8.92 -27.04 -14.42
C GLU A 38 -8.55 -27.49 -13.00
N ARG A 39 -8.83 -28.76 -12.66
CA ARG A 39 -8.45 -29.31 -11.36
C ARG A 39 -6.94 -29.32 -11.12
N ALA A 40 -6.14 -29.62 -12.14
CA ALA A 40 -4.69 -29.57 -12.04
C ALA A 40 -4.22 -28.14 -11.77
N LYS A 41 -4.82 -27.15 -12.42
CA LYS A 41 -4.57 -25.73 -12.16
C LYS A 41 -4.92 -25.36 -10.72
N GLU A 42 -6.09 -25.76 -10.21
CA GLU A 42 -6.49 -25.51 -8.82
C GLU A 42 -5.52 -26.12 -7.81
N ILE A 43 -5.04 -27.35 -8.05
CA ILE A 43 -4.07 -28.02 -7.18
C ILE A 43 -2.73 -27.28 -7.18
N VAL A 44 -2.26 -26.86 -8.36
CA VAL A 44 -1.02 -26.09 -8.51
C VAL A 44 -1.15 -24.74 -7.83
N ASP A 45 -2.25 -24.02 -8.05
CA ASP A 45 -2.52 -22.72 -7.42
C ASP A 45 -2.58 -22.86 -5.89
N THR A 46 -3.22 -23.90 -5.37
CA THR A 46 -3.28 -24.19 -3.92
C THR A 46 -1.89 -24.53 -3.34
N SER A 47 -1.08 -25.27 -4.09
CA SER A 47 0.29 -25.64 -3.67
C SER A 47 1.23 -24.42 -3.69
N LEU A 48 1.09 -23.54 -4.68
CA LEU A 48 1.81 -22.28 -4.75
C LEU A 48 1.34 -21.30 -3.66
N ARG A 49 0.03 -21.28 -3.34
CA ARG A 49 -0.54 -20.50 -2.23
C ARG A 49 0.01 -20.95 -0.89
N SER A 50 0.02 -22.25 -0.61
CA SER A 50 0.57 -22.79 0.65
C SER A 50 2.08 -22.55 0.79
N ALA A 51 2.87 -22.65 -0.29
CA ALA A 51 4.28 -22.28 -0.27
C ALA A 51 4.51 -20.77 -0.05
N ARG A 52 3.59 -19.90 -0.52
CA ARG A 52 3.63 -18.44 -0.29
C ARG A 52 3.10 -18.04 1.09
N ALA A 53 2.06 -18.68 1.61
CA ALA A 53 1.55 -18.45 2.96
C ALA A 53 2.60 -18.86 4.01
N GLN A 54 3.29 -19.98 3.78
CA GLN A 54 4.42 -20.41 4.62
C GLN A 54 5.57 -19.41 4.64
N SER A 55 5.83 -18.69 3.54
CA SER A 55 6.86 -17.64 3.53
C SER A 55 6.42 -16.36 4.25
N VAL A 56 5.12 -16.05 4.28
CA VAL A 56 4.59 -14.90 5.05
C VAL A 56 4.49 -15.21 6.55
N GLU A 57 4.04 -16.40 6.95
CA GLU A 57 4.06 -16.81 8.35
C GLU A 57 5.48 -16.89 8.90
N ALA A 58 6.45 -17.30 8.06
CA ALA A 58 7.87 -17.27 8.40
C ALA A 58 8.42 -15.83 8.56
N ASP A 59 7.92 -14.87 7.77
CA ASP A 59 8.36 -13.46 7.83
C ASP A 59 7.72 -12.66 8.99
N PHE A 60 6.44 -12.90 9.30
CA PHE A 60 5.66 -12.06 10.23
C PHE A 60 5.32 -12.71 11.57
N GLY A 61 5.37 -14.04 11.69
CA GLY A 61 4.83 -14.77 12.85
C GLY A 61 3.33 -14.54 13.03
N GLU A 62 2.81 -14.76 14.25
CA GLU A 62 1.43 -14.40 14.60
C GLU A 62 1.30 -12.86 14.62
N LEU A 63 0.44 -12.31 13.75
CA LEU A 63 0.22 -10.87 13.68
C LEU A 63 -0.30 -10.33 15.04
N PRO A 64 0.42 -9.41 15.70
CA PRO A 64 0.04 -8.92 17.02
C PRO A 64 -1.30 -8.19 16.97
N LYS A 65 -2.16 -8.41 17.97
CA LYS A 65 -3.48 -7.76 18.02
C LYS A 65 -3.30 -6.25 18.24
N PRO A 66 -4.28 -5.41 17.87
CA PRO A 66 -4.17 -3.95 18.05
C PRO A 66 -3.84 -3.51 19.48
N LYS A 67 -4.29 -4.26 20.49
CA LYS A 67 -3.96 -4.00 21.90
C LYS A 67 -2.48 -4.21 22.20
N ASP A 68 -1.88 -5.24 21.61
CA ASP A 68 -0.47 -5.59 21.82
C ASP A 68 0.43 -4.63 21.05
N ILE A 69 0.04 -4.22 19.84
CA ILE A 69 0.72 -3.17 19.08
C ILE A 69 0.73 -1.86 19.89
N LYS A 70 -0.44 -1.45 20.42
CA LYS A 70 -0.56 -0.25 21.26
C LYS A 70 0.32 -0.34 22.51
N ALA A 71 0.32 -1.49 23.19
CA ALA A 71 1.15 -1.71 24.37
C ALA A 71 2.66 -1.68 24.06
N TYR A 72 3.07 -2.14 22.88
CA TYR A 72 4.45 -1.99 22.42
C TYR A 72 4.79 -0.52 22.15
N LEU A 73 3.90 0.23 21.49
CA LEU A 73 4.10 1.67 21.25
C LEU A 73 4.20 2.47 22.56
N ASP A 74 3.43 2.10 23.58
CA ASP A 74 3.46 2.73 24.91
C ASP A 74 4.85 2.67 25.56
N GLN A 75 5.69 1.68 25.23
CA GLN A 75 7.04 1.55 25.78
C GLN A 75 8.00 2.62 25.26
N TYR A 76 7.73 3.18 24.08
CA TYR A 76 8.61 4.14 23.40
C TYR A 76 8.00 5.54 23.28
N ILE A 77 6.66 5.65 23.35
CA ILE A 77 5.92 6.86 22.98
C ILE A 77 4.94 7.20 24.09
N ILE A 78 5.23 8.31 24.77
CA ILE A 78 4.43 8.81 25.89
C ILE A 78 3.30 9.71 25.36
N GLY A 79 2.09 9.52 25.88
CA GLY A 79 0.88 10.21 25.40
C GLY A 79 0.47 9.74 24.00
N GLN A 80 -0.19 10.61 23.22
CA GLN A 80 -0.67 10.30 21.86
C GLN A 80 -1.59 9.06 21.81
N ASP A 81 -2.42 8.87 22.82
CA ASP A 81 -3.20 7.63 23.01
C ASP A 81 -4.16 7.33 21.85
N ASP A 82 -4.82 8.36 21.33
CA ASP A 82 -5.68 8.22 20.16
C ASP A 82 -4.88 7.83 18.91
N ALA A 83 -3.77 8.52 18.64
CA ALA A 83 -2.91 8.20 17.51
C ALA A 83 -2.41 6.75 17.58
N LYS A 84 -1.93 6.30 18.75
CA LYS A 84 -1.48 4.91 18.94
C LYS A 84 -2.63 3.92 18.70
N LYS A 85 -3.83 4.20 19.19
CA LYS A 85 -5.01 3.34 19.01
C LYS A 85 -5.39 3.21 17.53
N PHE A 86 -5.60 4.32 16.84
CA PHE A 86 -6.00 4.31 15.43
C PHE A 86 -4.94 3.67 14.54
N LEU A 87 -3.67 4.01 14.79
CA LEU A 87 -2.55 3.45 14.07
C LEU A 87 -2.43 1.94 14.26
N SER A 88 -2.62 1.45 15.48
CA SER A 88 -2.59 0.01 15.77
C SER A 88 -3.68 -0.76 15.03
N VAL A 89 -4.88 -0.20 14.93
CA VAL A 89 -6.00 -0.82 14.20
C VAL A 89 -5.74 -0.79 12.69
N ALA A 90 -5.35 0.36 12.14
CA ALA A 90 -5.09 0.51 10.71
C ALA A 90 -3.99 -0.42 10.22
N VAL A 91 -2.89 -0.51 10.97
CA VAL A 91 -1.75 -1.39 10.66
C VAL A 91 -2.15 -2.85 10.76
N TYR A 92 -2.86 -3.24 11.83
CA TYR A 92 -3.36 -4.61 11.96
C TYR A 92 -4.26 -4.99 10.78
N ASN A 93 -5.19 -4.12 10.38
CA ASN A 93 -6.07 -4.39 9.24
C ASN A 93 -5.30 -4.46 7.92
N HIS A 94 -4.31 -3.60 7.71
CA HIS A 94 -3.46 -3.65 6.51
C HIS A 94 -2.73 -4.98 6.39
N TYR A 95 -2.07 -5.45 7.45
CA TYR A 95 -1.35 -6.73 7.39
C TYR A 95 -2.29 -7.94 7.44
N LYS A 96 -3.44 -7.83 8.11
CA LYS A 96 -4.48 -8.85 8.04
C LYS A 96 -5.00 -9.01 6.61
N ARG A 97 -5.22 -7.91 5.87
CA ARG A 97 -5.58 -7.95 4.44
C ARG A 97 -4.54 -8.71 3.62
N LEU A 98 -3.24 -8.46 3.85
CA LEU A 98 -2.17 -9.15 3.11
C LEU A 98 -2.14 -10.66 3.35
N LEU A 99 -2.49 -11.08 4.57
CA LEU A 99 -2.63 -12.49 4.91
C LEU A 99 -3.90 -13.09 4.29
N SER A 100 -5.05 -12.42 4.41
CA SER A 100 -6.34 -12.91 3.92
C SER A 100 -6.48 -12.89 2.40
N GLN A 101 -5.76 -12.03 1.67
CA GLN A 101 -5.71 -12.07 0.21
C GLN A 101 -5.07 -13.35 -0.35
N GLN A 102 -4.42 -14.15 0.50
CA GLN A 102 -3.85 -15.45 0.13
C GLN A 102 -4.84 -16.61 0.37
N ASP A 103 -5.89 -16.36 1.16
CA ASP A 103 -6.94 -17.30 1.53
C ASP A 103 -8.24 -16.98 0.79
N GLU A 104 -8.34 -17.28 -0.51
CA GLU A 104 -9.61 -17.17 -1.26
C GLU A 104 -10.68 -18.19 -0.81
N ALA A 105 -10.40 -19.01 0.22
CA ALA A 105 -11.34 -19.99 0.76
C ALA A 105 -12.33 -19.40 1.78
N ALA A 106 -12.20 -18.13 2.16
CA ALA A 106 -13.17 -17.45 3.01
C ALA A 106 -14.27 -16.81 2.15
N ASP A 107 -15.39 -17.51 2.02
CA ASP A 107 -16.67 -17.16 1.37
C ASP A 107 -17.39 -15.93 1.98
N ASP A 108 -16.64 -15.02 2.62
CA ASP A 108 -17.14 -13.74 3.09
C ASP A 108 -16.62 -12.66 2.16
N ASN A 109 -17.52 -12.04 1.38
CA ASN A 109 -17.32 -10.90 0.46
C ASN A 109 -16.80 -9.61 1.16
N VAL A 110 -15.94 -9.72 2.16
CA VAL A 110 -15.38 -8.59 2.90
C VAL A 110 -14.06 -8.20 2.25
N GLU A 111 -14.14 -7.34 1.24
CA GLU A 111 -12.98 -6.66 0.68
C GLU A 111 -12.42 -5.69 1.73
N ILE A 112 -11.24 -5.99 2.26
CA ILE A 112 -10.52 -5.07 3.12
C ILE A 112 -9.72 -4.13 2.22
N GLU A 113 -10.02 -2.83 2.27
CA GLU A 113 -9.28 -1.82 1.53
C GLU A 113 -7.92 -1.50 2.19
N LYS A 114 -6.98 -1.03 1.35
CA LYS A 114 -5.67 -0.53 1.79
C LYS A 114 -5.84 0.68 2.71
N SER A 115 -5.42 0.55 3.97
CA SER A 115 -5.57 1.59 4.99
C SER A 115 -4.36 2.53 5.04
N ASN A 116 -4.19 3.38 4.01
CA ASN A 116 -3.19 4.45 4.06
C ASN A 116 -3.53 5.42 5.20
N ILE A 117 -2.50 5.95 5.88
CA ILE A 117 -2.67 6.77 7.08
C ILE A 117 -2.15 8.18 6.85
N VAL A 118 -2.87 9.18 7.33
CA VAL A 118 -2.38 10.56 7.43
C VAL A 118 -2.31 10.96 8.90
N MET A 119 -1.12 11.34 9.36
CA MET A 119 -0.85 11.82 10.71
C MET A 119 -0.75 13.34 10.71
N VAL A 120 -1.62 13.98 11.47
CA VAL A 120 -1.66 15.43 11.66
C VAL A 120 -1.16 15.75 13.06
N GLY A 121 -0.25 16.73 13.17
CA GLY A 121 0.19 17.27 14.45
C GLY A 121 1.48 18.06 14.32
N SER A 122 1.76 18.94 15.27
CA SER A 122 2.93 19.83 15.24
C SER A 122 4.27 19.08 15.11
N THR A 123 5.34 19.81 14.79
CA THR A 123 6.70 19.25 14.80
C THR A 123 7.07 18.76 16.20
N GLY A 124 7.86 17.69 16.28
CA GLY A 124 8.33 17.14 17.56
C GLY A 124 7.32 16.29 18.36
N THR A 125 6.09 16.10 17.89
CA THR A 125 5.06 15.28 18.58
C THR A 125 5.22 13.77 18.44
N GLY A 126 6.23 13.31 17.70
CA GLY A 126 6.54 11.89 17.57
C GLY A 126 5.93 11.16 16.37
N LYS A 127 5.39 11.86 15.35
CA LYS A 127 4.86 11.25 14.10
C LYS A 127 5.82 10.24 13.46
N THR A 128 7.07 10.66 13.20
CA THR A 128 8.11 9.80 12.62
C THR A 128 8.52 8.66 13.57
N LEU A 129 8.45 8.89 14.89
CA LEU A 129 8.76 7.89 15.90
C LEU A 129 7.69 6.79 15.94
N LEU A 130 6.41 7.14 15.84
CA LEU A 130 5.29 6.21 15.73
C LEU A 130 5.47 5.25 14.55
N ALA A 131 5.63 5.79 13.34
CA ALA A 131 5.78 4.99 12.13
C ALA A 131 7.00 4.05 12.19
N ARG A 132 8.15 4.58 12.62
CA ARG A 132 9.39 3.79 12.76
C ARG A 132 9.29 2.70 13.82
N THR A 133 8.59 2.94 14.92
CA THR A 133 8.45 1.96 16.01
C THR A 133 7.58 0.79 15.58
N ILE A 134 6.55 1.04 14.78
CA ILE A 134 5.71 -0.01 14.18
C ILE A 134 6.47 -0.84 13.18
N ALA A 135 7.23 -0.21 12.28
CA ALA A 135 8.05 -0.95 11.33
C ALA A 135 9.02 -1.90 12.04
N LYS A 136 9.62 -1.46 13.16
CA LYS A 136 10.48 -2.31 14.00
C LYS A 136 9.73 -3.47 14.64
N LEU A 137 8.52 -3.24 15.15
CA LEU A 137 7.68 -4.29 15.73
C LEU A 137 7.37 -5.38 14.71
N LEU A 138 6.98 -4.97 13.49
CA LEU A 138 6.58 -5.87 12.41
C LEU A 138 7.74 -6.42 11.58
N LYS A 139 8.97 -5.94 11.82
CA LYS A 139 10.20 -6.35 11.12
C LYS A 139 10.15 -6.18 9.60
N VAL A 140 9.38 -5.21 9.13
CA VAL A 140 9.21 -4.89 7.71
C VAL A 140 10.18 -3.82 7.22
N PRO A 141 10.52 -3.79 5.92
CA PRO A 141 11.27 -2.69 5.33
C PRO A 141 10.57 -1.36 5.58
N PHE A 142 11.36 -0.33 5.92
CA PHE A 142 10.85 0.98 6.25
C PHE A 142 11.74 2.06 5.65
N THR A 143 11.11 2.98 4.92
CA THR A 143 11.79 4.14 4.36
C THR A 143 11.09 5.43 4.80
N ILE A 144 11.89 6.47 5.03
CA ILE A 144 11.41 7.82 5.31
C ILE A 144 11.76 8.68 4.11
N VAL A 145 10.79 9.42 3.61
CA VAL A 145 10.97 10.38 2.53
C VAL A 145 10.32 11.70 2.91
N ASP A 146 10.97 12.80 2.57
CA ASP A 146 10.46 14.15 2.74
C ASP A 146 9.76 14.58 1.44
N ALA A 147 8.50 15.01 1.54
CA ALA A 147 7.70 15.40 0.37
C ALA A 147 8.25 16.63 -0.36
N THR A 148 9.06 17.47 0.30
CA THR A 148 9.65 18.68 -0.30
C THR A 148 10.73 18.37 -1.33
N VAL A 149 11.31 17.17 -1.30
CA VAL A 149 12.39 16.75 -2.21
C VAL A 149 11.85 16.42 -3.61
N PHE A 150 10.57 16.11 -3.71
CA PHE A 150 9.95 15.80 -5.00
C PHE A 150 9.83 17.05 -5.86
N THR A 151 10.37 16.98 -7.07
CA THR A 151 10.28 18.08 -8.01
C THR A 151 9.23 17.87 -9.07
N GLN A 152 8.75 18.99 -9.60
CA GLN A 152 7.85 19.01 -10.75
C GLN A 152 8.53 18.43 -11.99
N ALA A 153 7.72 17.88 -12.89
CA ALA A 153 8.19 17.36 -14.17
C ALA A 153 8.98 18.43 -14.96
N GLY A 154 10.30 18.24 -15.07
CA GLY A 154 11.21 19.14 -15.78
C GLY A 154 12.02 20.11 -14.91
N TYR A 155 12.00 19.97 -13.58
CA TYR A 155 12.86 20.73 -12.65
C TYR A 155 13.95 19.82 -12.03
N VAL A 156 14.99 20.40 -11.42
CA VAL A 156 16.09 19.65 -10.81
C VAL A 156 15.69 19.15 -9.42
N GLY A 157 15.26 17.89 -9.31
CA GLY A 157 15.11 17.14 -8.04
C GLY A 157 14.67 15.69 -8.26
N GLU A 158 14.15 15.03 -7.23
CA GLU A 158 13.89 13.58 -7.26
C GLU A 158 12.48 13.25 -7.78
N ASP A 159 12.38 12.23 -8.65
CA ASP A 159 11.10 11.67 -9.09
C ASP A 159 10.41 10.94 -7.93
N VAL A 160 9.07 10.96 -7.88
CA VAL A 160 8.30 10.27 -6.82
C VAL A 160 8.54 8.75 -6.81
N GLU A 161 8.83 8.16 -7.96
CA GLU A 161 9.15 6.73 -8.08
C GLU A 161 10.44 6.34 -7.34
N SER A 162 11.34 7.29 -7.07
CA SER A 162 12.60 7.05 -6.34
C SER A 162 12.40 6.61 -4.90
N ILE A 163 11.21 6.83 -4.32
CA ILE A 163 10.80 6.28 -3.01
C ILE A 163 10.99 4.77 -3.00
N LEU A 164 10.58 4.09 -4.08
CA LEU A 164 10.63 2.63 -4.20
C LEU A 164 12.06 2.12 -4.30
N SER A 165 12.97 2.88 -4.93
CA SER A 165 14.41 2.54 -4.93
C SER A 165 14.96 2.46 -3.51
N ARG A 166 14.59 3.42 -2.64
CA ARG A 166 15.02 3.42 -1.23
C ARG A 166 14.41 2.25 -0.47
N LEU A 167 13.14 1.95 -0.70
CA LEU A 167 12.47 0.81 -0.04
C LEU A 167 13.10 -0.53 -0.46
N LEU A 168 13.38 -0.72 -1.74
CA LEU A 168 14.08 -1.90 -2.26
C LEU A 168 15.48 -2.05 -1.64
N GLN A 169 16.23 -0.95 -1.51
CA GLN A 169 17.55 -0.99 -0.85
C GLN A 169 17.46 -1.47 0.59
N VAL A 170 16.47 -0.99 1.36
CA VAL A 170 16.24 -1.43 2.75
C VAL A 170 15.75 -2.89 2.81
N ALA A 171 15.12 -3.37 1.75
CA ALA A 171 14.69 -4.76 1.60
C ALA A 171 15.77 -5.67 0.98
N ASP A 172 17.02 -5.23 0.87
CA ASP A 172 18.12 -6.00 0.23
C ASP A 172 17.78 -6.45 -1.21
N TYR A 173 17.00 -5.63 -1.93
CA TYR A 173 16.48 -5.89 -3.27
C TYR A 173 15.48 -7.06 -3.38
N ASP A 174 14.93 -7.53 -2.25
CA ASP A 174 13.81 -8.46 -2.23
C ASP A 174 12.49 -7.72 -2.53
N VAL A 175 11.93 -7.96 -3.71
CA VAL A 175 10.68 -7.36 -4.17
C VAL A 175 9.51 -7.74 -3.27
N ALA A 176 9.35 -9.03 -2.94
CA ALA A 176 8.24 -9.51 -2.14
C ALA A 176 8.26 -8.91 -0.72
N ARG A 177 9.47 -8.72 -0.17
CA ARG A 177 9.65 -8.07 1.12
C ARG A 177 9.41 -6.56 1.05
N ALA A 178 9.85 -5.89 -0.01
CA ALA A 178 9.62 -4.47 -0.23
C ALA A 178 8.14 -4.14 -0.42
N GLU A 179 7.39 -4.96 -1.15
CA GLU A 179 5.95 -4.79 -1.37
C GLU A 179 5.13 -4.88 -0.09
N ARG A 180 5.66 -5.47 0.99
CA ARG A 180 5.04 -5.51 2.33
C ARG A 180 5.58 -4.45 3.28
N GLY A 181 6.44 -3.57 2.77
CA GLY A 181 7.10 -2.51 3.52
C GLY A 181 6.19 -1.34 3.87
N ILE A 182 6.75 -0.42 4.65
CA ILE A 182 6.11 0.82 5.07
C ILE A 182 6.91 2.00 4.51
N VAL A 183 6.20 2.91 3.84
CA VAL A 183 6.74 4.20 3.38
C VAL A 183 6.17 5.30 4.27
N PHE A 184 7.05 6.04 4.95
CA PHE A 184 6.67 7.25 5.67
C PHE A 184 7.03 8.49 4.85
N ILE A 185 6.03 9.33 4.56
CA ILE A 185 6.19 10.57 3.80
C ILE A 185 5.97 11.75 4.74
N ASP A 186 7.04 12.45 5.12
CA ASP A 186 6.94 13.65 5.98
C ASP A 186 6.67 14.92 5.16
N GLU A 187 6.26 15.98 5.85
CA GLU A 187 6.01 17.30 5.27
C GLU A 187 4.99 17.33 4.10
N ILE A 188 3.99 16.44 4.13
CA ILE A 188 2.97 16.38 3.07
C ILE A 188 2.15 17.69 2.95
N ASP A 189 2.07 18.48 4.02
CA ASP A 189 1.40 19.78 4.00
C ASP A 189 2.13 20.83 3.13
N LYS A 190 3.42 20.62 2.81
CA LYS A 190 4.21 21.56 2.00
C LYS A 190 3.90 21.45 0.51
N ILE A 191 3.54 20.26 0.02
CA ILE A 191 3.10 20.07 -1.37
C ILE A 191 1.66 20.52 -1.61
N ALA A 192 0.90 20.84 -0.56
CA ALA A 192 -0.49 21.29 -0.63
C ALA A 192 -0.65 22.82 -0.73
N ARG A 193 0.44 23.60 -0.61
CA ARG A 193 0.37 25.06 -0.67
C ARG A 193 0.10 25.54 -2.11
N LYS A 194 -1.16 25.87 -2.42
CA LYS A 194 -1.48 26.75 -3.55
C LYS A 194 -0.92 28.13 -3.23
N GLY A 195 -0.01 28.64 -4.05
CA GLY A 195 0.32 30.06 -4.02
C GLY A 195 -0.93 30.88 -4.36
N ASP A 196 -1.15 32.00 -3.67
CA ASP A 196 -2.35 32.86 -3.83
C ASP A 196 -2.52 33.46 -5.25
N ASN A 197 -1.58 33.22 -6.16
CA ASN A 197 -1.68 33.61 -7.57
C ASN A 197 -1.85 32.38 -8.47
N PRO A 198 -2.98 32.24 -9.19
CA PRO A 198 -3.11 31.29 -10.27
C PRO A 198 -2.24 31.76 -11.45
N SER A 199 -0.95 31.41 -11.47
CA SER A 199 -0.14 31.63 -12.66
C SER A 199 -0.59 30.66 -13.75
N ILE A 200 -1.25 31.21 -14.77
CA ILE A 200 -1.71 30.52 -15.99
C ILE A 200 -0.54 29.87 -16.76
N THR A 201 0.71 30.26 -16.48
CA THR A 201 1.91 29.63 -17.04
C THR A 201 2.34 28.44 -16.19
N ARG A 202 2.13 27.25 -16.75
CA ARG A 202 2.74 25.94 -16.41
C ARG A 202 2.99 25.71 -14.91
N ASP A 203 2.03 25.00 -14.30
CA ASP A 203 1.96 24.58 -12.91
C ASP A 203 3.28 24.56 -12.14
N VAL A 204 3.49 25.61 -11.34
CA VAL A 204 4.50 25.67 -10.26
C VAL A 204 3.87 25.24 -8.92
N SER A 205 2.66 24.68 -8.96
CA SER A 205 1.95 24.13 -7.79
C SER A 205 2.42 22.71 -7.47
N GLY A 206 2.28 22.27 -6.23
CA GLY A 206 2.56 20.88 -5.82
C GLY A 206 1.56 19.85 -6.38
N GLU A 207 0.61 20.25 -7.22
CA GLU A 207 -0.43 19.40 -7.79
C GLU A 207 0.14 18.27 -8.66
N GLY A 208 1.18 18.55 -9.46
CA GLY A 208 1.85 17.51 -10.27
C GLY A 208 2.51 16.41 -9.43
N VAL A 209 3.02 16.77 -8.25
CA VAL A 209 3.57 15.81 -7.28
C VAL A 209 2.43 14.98 -6.68
N GLN A 210 1.32 15.62 -6.28
CA GLN A 210 0.13 14.92 -5.76
C GLN A 210 -0.42 13.89 -6.77
N GLN A 211 -0.56 14.27 -8.04
CA GLN A 211 -1.02 13.37 -9.10
C GLN A 211 -0.08 12.18 -9.31
N SER A 212 1.23 12.41 -9.21
CA SER A 212 2.22 11.34 -9.32
C SER A 212 2.17 10.39 -8.11
N MET A 213 1.99 10.95 -6.91
CA MET A 213 1.84 10.18 -5.67
C MET A 213 0.55 9.34 -5.65
N LEU A 214 -0.56 9.85 -6.19
CA LEU A 214 -1.84 9.12 -6.24
C LEU A 214 -1.68 7.75 -6.92
N LYS A 215 -0.94 7.68 -8.03
CA LYS A 215 -0.66 6.41 -8.72
C LYS A 215 0.05 5.37 -7.84
N LEU A 216 0.94 5.82 -6.96
CA LEU A 216 1.63 4.93 -6.00
C LEU A 216 0.71 4.51 -4.86
N LEU A 217 -0.15 5.41 -4.39
CA LEU A 217 -1.07 5.18 -3.28
C LEU A 217 -2.20 4.22 -3.67
N GLU A 218 -2.78 4.40 -4.86
CA GLU A 218 -3.86 3.57 -5.42
C GLU A 218 -3.38 2.15 -5.73
N GLY A 219 -2.14 2.01 -6.19
CA GLY A 219 -1.56 0.73 -6.59
C GLY A 219 -1.21 0.74 -8.07
N SER A 220 0.08 0.69 -8.36
CA SER A 220 0.59 0.58 -9.73
C SER A 220 1.84 -0.28 -9.77
N ILE A 221 2.07 -0.90 -10.93
CA ILE A 221 3.34 -1.57 -11.22
C ILE A 221 4.31 -0.50 -11.73
N VAL A 222 5.39 -0.28 -10.99
CA VAL A 222 6.40 0.73 -11.29
C VAL A 222 7.73 0.07 -11.62
N ASN A 223 8.39 0.56 -12.67
CA ASN A 223 9.72 0.10 -13.06
C ASN A 223 10.79 0.92 -12.33
N VAL A 224 11.50 0.28 -11.41
CA VAL A 224 12.46 0.92 -10.52
C VAL A 224 13.90 0.52 -10.91
N PRO A 225 14.84 1.46 -11.06
CA PRO A 225 16.23 1.12 -11.32
C PRO A 225 16.90 0.56 -10.04
N PRO A 226 17.65 -0.57 -10.11
CA PRO A 226 18.24 -1.27 -8.96
C PRO A 226 19.36 -0.48 -8.29
N LYS A 227 20.16 0.26 -9.06
CA LYS A 227 21.14 1.20 -8.52
C LYS A 227 20.56 2.58 -8.74
N GLY A 228 20.04 3.22 -7.70
CA GLY A 228 19.52 4.58 -7.77
C GLY A 228 20.48 5.49 -8.56
N GLY A 229 19.93 6.33 -9.42
CA GLY A 229 20.73 7.08 -10.40
C GLY A 229 19.92 7.44 -11.65
N ARG A 230 20.52 8.21 -12.56
CA ARG A 230 19.88 8.63 -13.82
C ARG A 230 19.61 7.41 -14.71
N LYS A 231 18.40 7.34 -15.29
CA LYS A 231 17.92 6.28 -16.20
C LYS A 231 18.94 6.08 -17.35
N HIS A 232 19.69 4.97 -17.30
CA HIS A 232 20.51 4.52 -18.43
C HIS A 232 19.69 3.53 -19.29
N PRO A 233 19.79 3.56 -20.64
CA PRO A 233 18.99 2.70 -21.51
C PRO A 233 19.21 1.19 -21.32
N ASP A 234 20.41 0.78 -20.91
CA ASP A 234 20.81 -0.63 -20.76
C ASP A 234 20.69 -1.14 -19.30
N GLN A 235 19.99 -0.42 -18.43
CA GLN A 235 19.85 -0.80 -17.03
C GLN A 235 18.64 -1.72 -16.84
N ASP A 236 18.85 -2.89 -16.23
CA ASP A 236 17.77 -3.79 -15.83
C ASP A 236 16.84 -3.07 -14.84
N TYR A 237 15.53 -3.10 -15.08
CA TYR A 237 14.53 -2.53 -14.19
C TYR A 237 13.92 -3.62 -13.31
N ILE A 238 13.65 -3.28 -12.06
CA ILE A 238 12.88 -4.12 -11.13
C ILE A 238 11.44 -3.63 -11.14
N GLN A 239 10.50 -4.51 -11.44
CA GLN A 239 9.07 -4.21 -11.29
C GLN A 239 8.66 -4.36 -9.83
N VAL A 240 7.98 -3.35 -9.30
CA VAL A 240 7.45 -3.34 -7.94
C VAL A 240 5.98 -2.96 -7.97
N ASP A 241 5.12 -3.76 -7.34
CA ASP A 241 3.71 -3.45 -7.15
C ASP A 241 3.47 -2.68 -5.84
N THR A 242 2.87 -1.50 -5.92
CA THR A 242 2.61 -0.66 -4.74
C THR A 242 1.28 -0.94 -4.03
N HIS A 243 0.46 -1.89 -4.49
CA HIS A 243 -0.83 -2.24 -3.87
C HIS A 243 -0.68 -2.65 -2.39
N ASN A 244 0.42 -3.32 -2.05
CA ASN A 244 0.62 -3.91 -0.72
C ASN A 244 1.50 -3.09 0.23
N ILE A 245 2.14 -2.04 -0.30
CA ILE A 245 2.98 -1.13 0.47
C ILE A 245 2.11 -0.22 1.32
N LEU A 246 2.35 -0.16 2.63
CA LEU A 246 1.62 0.77 3.51
C LEU A 246 2.23 2.16 3.42
N PHE A 247 1.40 3.16 3.09
CA PHE A 247 1.83 4.56 3.10
C PHE A 247 1.31 5.27 4.35
N ILE A 248 2.22 5.94 5.05
CA ILE A 248 1.94 6.80 6.20
C ILE A 248 2.44 8.20 5.88
N CYS A 249 1.55 9.16 5.71
CA CYS A 249 1.91 10.55 5.46
C CYS A 249 1.86 11.34 6.76
N GLY A 250 2.87 12.18 7.02
CA GLY A 250 2.94 13.10 8.16
C GLY A 250 2.89 14.55 7.69
N GLY A 251 2.19 15.40 8.44
CA GLY A 251 2.19 16.84 8.21
C GLY A 251 1.86 17.63 9.48
N ALA A 252 2.36 18.86 9.55
CA ALA A 252 2.01 19.78 10.64
C ALA A 252 0.66 20.46 10.41
N PHE A 253 0.35 20.76 9.14
CA PHE A 253 -0.87 21.44 8.71
C PHE A 253 -1.08 22.77 9.45
N ASP A 254 -0.04 23.60 9.51
CA ASP A 254 -0.08 24.91 10.18
C ASP A 254 -1.27 25.76 9.69
N GLY A 255 -2.12 26.18 10.63
CA GLY A 255 -3.28 27.01 10.32
C GLY A 255 -4.56 26.22 10.01
N ILE A 256 -4.55 24.89 10.17
CA ILE A 256 -5.77 24.07 10.18
C ILE A 256 -6.74 24.56 11.26
N GLU A 257 -6.24 25.02 12.41
CA GLU A 257 -7.04 25.54 13.52
C GLU A 257 -7.82 26.79 13.10
N LYS A 258 -7.22 27.67 12.28
CA LYS A 258 -7.90 28.86 11.75
C LYS A 258 -9.04 28.47 10.82
N LYS A 259 -8.86 27.44 10.00
CA LYS A 259 -9.87 26.93 9.08
C LYS A 259 -11.01 26.24 9.82
N ILE A 260 -10.69 25.45 10.84
CA ILE A 260 -11.68 24.83 11.73
C ILE A 260 -12.47 25.92 12.47
N ALA A 261 -11.78 26.90 13.07
CA ALA A 261 -12.43 28.01 13.77
C ALA A 261 -13.34 28.84 12.86
N GLN A 262 -12.94 29.09 11.60
CA GLN A 262 -13.81 29.73 10.61
C GLN A 262 -15.06 28.89 10.32
N ARG A 263 -14.90 27.57 10.13
CA ARG A 263 -16.01 26.64 9.88
C ARG A 263 -16.96 26.53 11.09
N LEU A 264 -16.44 26.58 12.32
CA LEU A 264 -17.25 26.56 13.54
C LEU A 264 -17.94 27.90 13.80
N ASN A 265 -17.30 29.02 13.46
CA ASN A 265 -17.84 30.38 13.65
C ASN A 265 -18.74 30.87 12.50
N THR A 266 -19.00 30.05 11.47
CA THR A 266 -19.95 30.39 10.40
C THR A 266 -21.38 30.03 10.80
N HIS A 267 -22.02 30.89 11.61
CA HIS A 267 -23.45 31.27 11.71
C HIS A 267 -23.53 32.18 12.95
N THR A 268 -23.89 33.47 12.92
CA THR A 268 -25.02 34.18 12.31
C THR A 268 -24.62 35.65 12.08
N VAL A 269 -24.95 36.23 10.93
CA VAL A 269 -24.89 37.68 10.71
C VAL A 269 -25.96 38.33 11.59
N GLY A 270 -25.58 38.66 12.82
CA GLY A 270 -26.38 39.37 13.81
C GLY A 270 -25.49 40.41 14.49
N TYR A 271 -26.12 41.49 14.94
CA TYR A 271 -25.52 42.74 15.42
C TYR A 271 -24.50 42.59 16.58
N ASP A 272 -24.40 41.40 17.22
CA ASP A 272 -23.48 41.08 18.33
C ASP A 272 -22.20 40.31 17.94
N SER A 273 -22.03 39.93 16.67
CA SER A 273 -20.89 39.09 16.21
C SER A 273 -19.50 39.76 16.27
N VAL A 274 -19.43 41.04 16.63
CA VAL A 274 -18.17 41.80 16.70
C VAL A 274 -17.46 41.63 18.05
N GLN A 275 -18.17 41.26 19.12
CA GLN A 275 -17.57 41.18 20.47
C GLN A 275 -16.96 39.81 20.83
N ASN A 276 -17.32 38.73 20.12
CA ASN A 276 -16.85 37.37 20.43
C ASN A 276 -15.56 36.93 19.69
N LYS A 277 -14.89 37.82 18.95
CA LYS A 277 -13.68 37.48 18.19
C LYS A 277 -12.44 37.15 19.04
N GLN A 278 -12.47 37.30 20.36
CA GLN A 278 -11.26 37.24 21.20
C GLN A 278 -11.13 36.04 22.14
N LYS A 279 -12.11 35.13 22.22
CA LYS A 279 -11.97 33.91 23.02
C LYS A 279 -12.07 32.68 22.14
N ILE A 280 -10.92 32.27 21.61
CA ILE A 280 -10.71 30.93 21.08
C ILE A 280 -10.54 30.03 22.30
N ASP A 281 -11.53 29.20 22.60
CA ASP A 281 -11.36 28.13 23.58
C ASP A 281 -10.51 27.03 22.94
N THR A 282 -9.38 26.71 23.55
CA THR A 282 -8.42 25.73 23.03
C THR A 282 -8.73 24.32 23.51
N SER A 283 -9.75 24.16 24.36
CA SER A 283 -10.15 22.86 24.91
C SER A 283 -11.09 22.05 24.00
N ASP A 284 -11.66 22.66 22.97
CA ASP A 284 -12.55 22.04 21.96
C ASP A 284 -11.83 21.72 20.61
N LEU A 285 -10.50 21.87 20.56
CA LEU A 285 -9.67 21.62 19.36
C LEU A 285 -9.01 20.23 19.37
#